data_AF-A0A650CLR4-F1
#
_entry.id   AF-A0A650CLR4-F1
#
_cell.length_a   1.000
_cell.length_b   1.000
_cell.length_c   1.000
_cell.angle_alpha   90.00
_cell.angle_beta   90.00
_cell.angle_gamma   90.00
#
_symmetry.space_group_name_H-M   'P 1'
#
loop_
_entity.id
_entity.type
_entity.pdbx_description
1 polymer ?
#
loop_
_entity_poly.entity_id
_entity_poly.type
_entity_poly.pdbx_seq_one_letter_code
_entity_poly.pdbx_strand_id
1 'polypeptide(L)'
;MHLSELDKKAIEISSKYRGKIQILPKVPIKSLDDFSVLYTPGVATVSKEIAKNKDLSFQYTYRWNSIAIVTDGTRVLGLGDIGPEAAMPVMEGKALLFKYLGGVDAVPLTVGTKDPDKIVEVVTILQPAFGGINLEDIESPKCFYILEKLREKLEIPVWHDDQQGTAGATLAGLIIALELTGRETRNTKVILYGAGAANIATARLLYKYGIPYENMIVIDSRGPLYKGREDEDEMKLENPWKYELLEKTNKDGVTKLEDAFKGADVLIAASRPGPGVIRPEWIRLMSKDSIVFALANPTPEIWPEEAKKAGAKIVATGRSDLPNQVNNSLIFPAVFRGALDIRAKTITDEMVIEASRELASFARQRGANENYIIPKMTEWEVYPKVAAAVGMKAIQQGVARFKLSYEELYESAKTMIEHARKLLASLT
;
A
#
# COMPACT_ATOMS: atom_id res chain seq x y z
N MET A 1 23.72 5.39 19.83
CA MET A 1 23.91 4.39 18.75
C MET A 1 24.75 5.03 17.67
N HIS A 2 25.67 4.30 17.05
CA HIS A 2 26.35 4.80 15.85
C HIS A 2 25.37 4.75 14.67
N LEU A 3 25.11 5.91 14.06
CA LEU A 3 24.34 6.03 12.82
C LEU A 3 25.16 5.46 11.66
N SER A 4 24.51 4.69 10.77
CA SER A 4 25.13 4.30 9.51
C SER A 4 25.35 5.51 8.60
N GLU A 5 26.18 5.37 7.57
CA GLU A 5 26.37 6.43 6.57
C GLU A 5 25.05 6.81 5.86
N LEU A 6 24.17 5.83 5.65
CA LEU A 6 22.85 6.08 5.08
C LEU A 6 21.99 6.93 6.03
N ASP A 7 21.99 6.63 7.33
CA ASP A 7 21.20 7.37 8.32
C ASP A 7 21.69 8.83 8.44
N LYS A 8 23.02 9.03 8.46
CA LYS A 8 23.61 10.38 8.46
C LYS A 8 23.17 11.18 7.24
N LYS A 9 23.22 10.57 6.05
CA LYS A 9 22.79 11.20 4.80
C LYS A 9 21.29 11.52 4.80
N ALA A 10 20.45 10.66 5.36
CA ALA A 10 19.02 10.92 5.49
C ALA A 10 18.72 12.15 6.37
N ILE A 11 19.44 12.30 7.49
CA ILE A 11 19.35 13.47 8.37
C ILE A 11 19.87 14.73 7.68
N GLU A 12 21.02 14.64 7.01
CA GLU A 12 21.64 15.76 6.29
C GLU A 12 20.69 16.31 5.22
N ILE A 13 20.13 15.44 4.38
CA ILE A 13 19.18 15.82 3.32
C ILE A 13 17.94 16.49 3.94
N SER A 14 17.38 15.89 4.99
CA SER A 14 16.17 16.42 5.65
C SER A 14 16.42 17.80 6.26
N SER A 15 17.60 18.01 6.86
CA SER A 15 18.00 19.31 7.42
C SER A 15 18.25 20.35 6.33
N LYS A 16 18.95 19.98 5.25
CA LYS A 16 19.26 20.86 4.12
C LYS A 16 18.00 21.43 3.47
N TYR A 17 17.00 20.59 3.23
CA TYR A 17 15.76 20.97 2.53
C TYR A 17 14.59 21.30 3.47
N ARG A 18 14.77 21.13 4.79
CA ARG A 18 13.72 21.34 5.82
C ARG A 18 12.44 20.54 5.54
N GLY A 19 12.62 19.27 5.18
CA GLY A 19 11.55 18.39 4.70
C GLY A 19 11.78 17.97 3.25
N LYS A 20 10.77 17.32 2.65
CA LYS A 20 10.87 16.71 1.31
C LYS A 20 9.88 17.24 0.28
N ILE A 21 8.90 18.04 0.71
CA ILE A 21 7.81 18.52 -0.15
C ILE A 21 7.57 20.02 0.03
N GLN A 22 6.94 20.65 -0.96
CA GLN A 22 6.51 22.04 -0.93
C GLN A 22 5.23 22.23 -1.75
N ILE A 23 4.49 23.31 -1.51
CA ILE A 23 3.34 23.71 -2.33
C ILE A 23 3.83 24.66 -3.43
N LEU A 24 3.46 24.39 -4.67
CA LEU A 24 3.78 25.23 -5.82
C LEU A 24 2.53 25.60 -6.62
N PRO A 25 2.33 26.87 -7.01
CA PRO A 25 1.29 27.25 -7.97
C PRO A 25 1.47 26.54 -9.31
N LYS A 26 0.35 26.20 -9.96
CA LYS A 26 0.32 25.54 -11.29
C LYS A 26 -0.21 26.44 -12.42
N VAL A 27 -0.53 27.69 -12.10
CA VAL A 27 -1.05 28.68 -13.05
C VAL A 27 0.02 29.73 -13.32
N PRO A 28 0.20 30.17 -14.58
CA PRO A 28 1.11 31.28 -14.89
C PRO A 28 0.65 32.57 -14.23
N ILE A 29 1.59 33.34 -13.67
CA ILE A 29 1.36 34.69 -13.14
C ILE A 29 2.38 35.60 -13.83
N LYS A 30 1.91 36.55 -14.63
CA LYS A 30 2.74 37.42 -15.48
C LYS A 30 2.50 38.90 -15.21
N SER A 31 1.36 39.25 -14.62
CA SER A 31 0.92 40.62 -14.43
C SER A 31 0.00 40.77 -13.22
N LEU A 32 -0.31 42.01 -12.85
CA LEU A 32 -1.28 42.31 -11.80
C LEU A 32 -2.70 41.87 -12.19
N ASP A 33 -3.04 41.91 -13.48
CA ASP A 33 -4.37 41.53 -14.00
C ASP A 33 -4.67 40.05 -13.75
N ASP A 34 -3.63 39.20 -13.74
CA ASP A 34 -3.79 37.77 -13.41
C ASP A 34 -4.34 37.60 -11.99
N PHE A 35 -3.96 38.43 -11.02
CA PHE A 35 -4.49 38.37 -9.65
C PHE A 35 -5.96 38.79 -9.58
N SER A 36 -6.44 39.65 -10.48
CA SER A 36 -7.86 40.01 -10.53
C SER A 36 -8.74 38.84 -10.96
N VAL A 37 -8.16 37.86 -11.68
CA VAL A 37 -8.83 36.61 -12.11
C VAL A 37 -8.62 35.49 -11.10
N LEU A 38 -7.37 35.26 -10.70
CA LEU A 38 -6.95 34.16 -9.81
C LEU A 38 -7.35 34.41 -8.34
N TYR A 39 -7.53 35.67 -7.97
CA TYR A 39 -7.99 36.10 -6.66
C TYR A 39 -9.13 37.12 -6.80
N THR A 40 -9.29 38.03 -5.85
CA THR A 40 -10.37 39.01 -5.88
C THR A 40 -10.22 39.99 -7.03
N PRO A 41 -11.30 40.32 -7.77
CA PRO A 41 -12.68 39.87 -7.52
C PRO A 41 -13.07 38.54 -8.20
N GLY A 42 -12.32 38.06 -9.20
CA GLY A 42 -12.69 36.94 -10.07
C GLY A 42 -12.97 35.62 -9.36
N VAL A 43 -12.19 35.28 -8.33
CA VAL A 43 -12.34 34.04 -7.55
C VAL A 43 -13.74 33.88 -6.94
N ALA A 44 -14.44 34.99 -6.65
CA ALA A 44 -15.79 34.95 -6.10
C ALA A 44 -16.79 34.29 -7.04
N THR A 45 -16.59 34.39 -8.37
CA THR A 45 -17.44 33.70 -9.36
C THR A 45 -17.27 32.20 -9.26
N VAL A 46 -16.03 31.71 -9.13
CA VAL A 46 -15.75 30.27 -8.94
C VAL A 46 -16.42 29.76 -7.67
N SER A 47 -16.33 30.49 -6.56
CA SER A 47 -17.01 30.13 -5.31
C SER A 47 -18.53 30.08 -5.46
N LYS A 48 -19.13 31.03 -6.18
CA LYS A 48 -20.58 31.06 -6.44
C LYS A 48 -21.04 29.86 -7.28
N GLU A 49 -20.26 29.45 -8.28
CA GLU A 49 -20.59 28.26 -9.08
C GLU A 49 -20.50 26.98 -8.25
N ILE A 50 -19.46 26.81 -7.42
CA ILE A 50 -19.35 25.66 -6.51
C ILE A 50 -20.48 25.66 -5.46
N ALA A 51 -20.91 26.83 -4.99
CA ALA A 51 -22.04 26.93 -4.06
C ALA A 51 -23.35 26.43 -4.68
N LYS A 52 -23.55 26.63 -6.00
CA LYS A 52 -24.70 26.08 -6.75
C LYS A 52 -24.57 24.57 -6.97
N ASN A 53 -23.36 24.09 -7.26
CA ASN A 53 -23.07 22.67 -7.48
C ASN A 53 -21.71 22.28 -6.88
N LYS A 54 -21.75 21.54 -5.77
CA LYS A 54 -20.55 21.12 -5.02
C LYS A 54 -19.60 20.24 -5.84
N ASP A 55 -20.09 19.51 -6.84
CA ASP A 55 -19.24 18.65 -7.68
C ASP A 55 -18.30 19.45 -8.58
N LEU A 56 -18.60 20.72 -8.85
CA LEU A 56 -17.71 21.63 -9.56
C LEU A 56 -16.41 21.90 -8.77
N SER A 57 -16.36 21.59 -7.47
CA SER A 57 -15.11 21.63 -6.70
C SER A 57 -14.03 20.69 -7.28
N PHE A 58 -14.41 19.55 -7.86
CA PHE A 58 -13.49 18.66 -8.55
C PHE A 58 -13.08 19.17 -9.94
N GLN A 59 -13.74 20.19 -10.49
CA GLN A 59 -13.37 20.76 -11.77
C GLN A 59 -12.53 22.03 -11.60
N TYR A 60 -12.92 22.89 -10.66
CA TYR A 60 -12.36 24.23 -10.52
C TYR A 60 -11.30 24.36 -9.44
N THR A 61 -11.03 23.31 -8.66
CA THR A 61 -10.04 23.36 -7.58
C THR A 61 -9.03 22.23 -7.69
N TYR A 62 -7.99 22.26 -6.85
CA TYR A 62 -7.00 21.19 -6.77
C TYR A 62 -7.56 19.86 -6.22
N ARG A 63 -8.77 19.89 -5.63
CA ARG A 63 -9.44 18.75 -4.97
C ARG A 63 -9.33 17.45 -5.76
N TRP A 64 -9.56 17.49 -7.07
CA TRP A 64 -9.60 16.30 -7.93
C TRP A 64 -8.31 15.48 -7.99
N ASN A 65 -7.17 16.14 -7.78
CA ASN A 65 -5.86 15.49 -7.83
C ASN A 65 -5.23 15.33 -6.45
N SER A 66 -5.94 15.77 -5.41
CA SER A 66 -5.38 15.90 -4.08
C SER A 66 -5.86 14.81 -3.14
N ILE A 67 -4.96 14.28 -2.32
CA ILE A 67 -5.29 13.31 -1.28
C ILE A 67 -4.71 13.72 0.06
N ALA A 68 -5.31 13.24 1.15
CA ALA A 68 -4.71 13.32 2.48
C ALA A 68 -4.05 11.99 2.83
N ILE A 69 -2.81 12.04 3.30
CA ILE A 69 -2.11 10.91 3.92
C ILE A 69 -2.32 11.03 5.42
N VAL A 70 -3.25 10.24 5.96
CA VAL A 70 -3.71 10.34 7.35
C VAL A 70 -3.03 9.28 8.20
N THR A 71 -2.38 9.72 9.27
CA THR A 71 -1.76 8.85 10.27
C THR A 71 -1.85 9.47 11.65
N ASP A 72 -1.90 8.65 12.69
CA ASP A 72 -1.68 9.08 14.08
C ASP A 72 -0.28 8.73 14.60
N GLY A 73 0.57 8.13 13.76
CA GLY A 73 1.94 7.76 14.09
C GLY A 73 2.07 6.57 15.04
N THR A 74 1.02 5.76 15.16
CA THR A 74 1.00 4.63 16.10
C THR A 74 1.71 3.37 15.59
N ARG A 75 1.93 3.25 14.28
CA ARG A 75 2.62 2.10 13.69
C ARG A 75 3.56 2.49 12.57
N VAL A 76 4.46 3.43 12.83
CA VAL A 76 5.39 3.94 11.82
C VAL A 76 6.47 2.91 11.52
N LEU A 77 6.41 2.29 10.34
CA LEU A 77 7.36 1.27 9.90
C LEU A 77 7.52 0.14 10.96
N GLY A 78 8.76 -0.21 11.30
CA GLY A 78 9.11 -1.09 12.43
C GLY A 78 9.40 -0.35 13.74
N LEU A 79 9.18 0.96 13.81
CA LEU A 79 9.50 1.79 14.98
C LEU A 79 8.38 1.76 16.04
N GLY A 80 7.17 1.38 15.64
CA GLY A 80 6.01 1.34 16.52
C GLY A 80 5.36 2.71 16.70
N ASP A 81 4.88 2.96 17.91
CA ASP A 81 4.18 4.19 18.28
C ASP A 81 5.20 5.28 18.64
N ILE A 82 5.46 6.17 17.68
CA ILE A 82 6.39 7.28 17.83
C ILE A 82 5.68 8.64 17.84
N GLY A 83 4.35 8.62 17.72
CA GLY A 83 3.50 9.80 17.69
C GLY A 83 3.47 10.53 16.34
N PRO A 84 2.51 11.46 16.18
CA PRO A 84 2.20 12.08 14.89
C PRO A 84 3.32 12.98 14.36
N GLU A 85 4.05 13.71 15.20
CA GLU A 85 5.14 14.58 14.75
C GLU A 85 6.31 13.76 14.19
N ALA A 86 6.66 12.67 14.85
CA ALA A 86 7.74 11.79 14.42
C ALA A 86 7.37 10.95 13.18
N ALA A 87 6.07 10.78 12.90
CA ALA A 87 5.58 10.15 11.67
C ALA A 87 5.72 11.05 10.43
N MET A 88 5.77 12.38 10.61
CA MET A 88 5.78 13.36 9.51
C MET A 88 6.84 13.08 8.42
N PRO A 89 8.10 12.72 8.74
CA PRO A 89 9.08 12.42 7.71
C PRO A 89 8.70 11.24 6.80
N VAL A 90 8.00 10.23 7.32
CA VAL A 90 7.52 9.09 6.52
C VAL A 90 6.35 9.55 5.64
N MET A 91 5.42 10.33 6.19
CA MET A 91 4.27 10.86 5.45
C MET A 91 4.69 11.80 4.31
N GLU A 92 5.68 12.66 4.52
CA GLU A 92 6.29 13.46 3.45
C GLU A 92 6.95 12.57 2.38
N GLY A 93 7.58 11.47 2.78
CA GLY A 93 8.18 10.51 1.85
C GLY A 93 7.11 9.86 0.96
N LYS A 94 5.99 9.45 1.56
CA LYS A 94 4.81 8.95 0.84
C LYS A 94 4.27 10.02 -0.11
N ALA A 95 4.14 11.27 0.34
CA ALA A 95 3.66 12.37 -0.49
C ALA A 95 4.57 12.63 -1.71
N LEU A 96 5.88 12.58 -1.51
CA LEU A 96 6.87 12.68 -2.60
C LEU A 96 6.66 11.56 -3.61
N LEU A 97 6.47 10.31 -3.16
CA LEU A 97 6.26 9.17 -4.05
C LEU A 97 4.93 9.25 -4.80
N PHE A 98 3.84 9.68 -4.14
CA PHE A 98 2.56 9.97 -4.79
C PHE A 98 2.73 10.96 -5.95
N LYS A 99 3.50 12.02 -5.73
CA LYS A 99 3.76 13.02 -6.76
C LYS A 99 4.66 12.48 -7.87
N TYR A 100 5.79 11.88 -7.53
CA TYR A 100 6.84 11.48 -8.48
C TYR A 100 6.45 10.27 -9.34
N LEU A 101 5.69 9.32 -8.77
CA LEU A 101 5.33 8.06 -9.43
C LEU A 101 3.86 8.03 -9.90
N GLY A 102 2.99 8.81 -9.27
CA GLY A 102 1.55 8.84 -9.58
C GLY A 102 1.04 10.19 -10.10
N GLY A 103 1.85 11.25 -10.09
CA GLY A 103 1.36 12.60 -10.43
C GLY A 103 0.26 13.11 -9.49
N VAL A 104 0.14 12.54 -8.28
CA VAL A 104 -0.90 12.85 -7.29
C VAL A 104 -0.38 13.90 -6.29
N ASP A 105 -1.20 14.90 -5.97
CA ASP A 105 -0.87 15.95 -5.01
C ASP A 105 -1.26 15.51 -3.58
N ALA A 106 -0.33 14.88 -2.86
CA ALA A 106 -0.62 14.33 -1.54
C ALA A 106 -0.20 15.27 -0.41
N VAL A 107 -1.07 15.44 0.59
CA VAL A 107 -0.86 16.26 1.78
C VAL A 107 -0.67 15.35 3.00
N PRO A 108 0.51 15.35 3.65
CA PRO A 108 0.69 14.73 4.96
C PRO A 108 -0.24 15.33 6.01
N LEU A 109 -1.05 14.50 6.65
CA LEU A 109 -1.99 14.89 7.69
C LEU A 109 -1.79 14.00 8.92
N THR A 110 -0.85 14.36 9.77
CA THR A 110 -0.62 13.68 11.05
C THR A 110 -1.63 14.20 12.09
N VAL A 111 -2.36 13.30 12.76
CA VAL A 111 -3.43 13.67 13.69
C VAL A 111 -3.02 13.46 15.14
N GLY A 112 -3.23 14.49 15.97
CA GLY A 112 -2.89 14.53 17.40
C GLY A 112 -3.78 13.69 18.31
N THR A 113 -4.32 12.57 17.83
CA THR A 113 -5.23 11.71 18.61
C THR A 113 -5.07 10.25 18.21
N LYS A 114 -5.20 9.35 19.18
CA LYS A 114 -5.19 7.89 18.98
C LYS A 114 -6.59 7.27 19.01
N ASP A 115 -7.59 8.09 19.31
CA ASP A 115 -9.00 7.70 19.39
C ASP A 115 -9.53 7.48 17.96
N PRO A 116 -9.91 6.24 17.59
CA PRO A 116 -10.33 5.94 16.24
C PRO A 116 -11.56 6.73 15.79
N ASP A 117 -12.49 7.05 16.69
CA ASP A 117 -13.71 7.79 16.35
C ASP A 117 -13.37 9.25 16.02
N LYS A 118 -12.44 9.86 16.75
CA LYS A 118 -11.95 11.21 16.46
C LYS A 118 -11.18 11.26 15.14
N ILE A 119 -10.40 10.22 14.82
CA ILE A 119 -9.74 10.12 13.51
C ILE A 119 -10.80 10.07 12.40
N VAL A 120 -11.82 9.22 12.54
CA VAL A 120 -12.93 9.11 11.59
C VAL A 120 -13.65 10.46 11.43
N GLU A 121 -13.94 11.16 12.53
CA GLU A 121 -14.58 12.46 12.55
C GLU A 121 -13.75 13.52 11.80
N VAL A 122 -12.47 13.67 12.15
CA VAL A 122 -11.56 14.64 11.53
C VAL A 122 -11.48 14.43 10.02
N VAL A 123 -11.29 13.19 9.57
CA VAL A 123 -11.21 12.88 8.14
C VAL A 123 -12.55 13.17 7.44
N THR A 124 -13.68 12.86 8.09
CA THR A 124 -15.01 13.13 7.54
C THR A 124 -15.26 14.63 7.36
N ILE A 125 -14.88 15.46 8.33
CA ILE A 125 -15.02 16.92 8.26
C ILE A 125 -14.12 17.50 7.15
N LEU A 126 -12.93 16.93 6.94
CA LEU A 126 -11.96 17.40 5.95
C LEU A 126 -12.21 16.89 4.52
N GLN A 127 -13.14 15.96 4.30
CA GLN A 127 -13.48 15.42 2.98
C GLN A 127 -13.65 16.48 1.87
N PRO A 128 -14.27 17.66 2.09
CA PRO A 128 -14.43 18.66 1.02
C PRO A 128 -13.12 19.16 0.41
N ALA A 129 -11.99 19.04 1.11
CA ALA A 129 -10.68 19.49 0.63
C ALA A 129 -9.98 18.48 -0.29
N PHE A 130 -10.38 17.21 -0.26
CA PHE A 130 -9.63 16.12 -0.90
C PHE A 130 -10.49 15.33 -1.90
N GLY A 131 -9.79 14.68 -2.83
CA GLY A 131 -10.33 13.74 -3.81
C GLY A 131 -10.13 12.28 -3.43
N GLY A 132 -9.39 11.98 -2.37
CA GLY A 132 -9.21 10.65 -1.79
C GLY A 132 -8.45 10.68 -0.45
N ILE A 133 -8.47 9.58 0.29
CA ILE A 133 -7.81 9.44 1.60
C ILE A 133 -6.93 8.20 1.62
N ASN A 134 -5.66 8.39 1.98
CA ASN A 134 -4.66 7.36 2.21
C ASN A 134 -4.41 7.20 3.72
N LEU A 135 -4.93 6.14 4.34
CA LEU A 135 -4.55 5.79 5.71
C LEU A 135 -3.18 5.12 5.72
N GLU A 136 -2.34 5.52 6.67
CA GLU A 136 -0.93 5.09 6.75
C GLU A 136 -0.47 4.90 8.19
N ASP A 137 0.32 3.87 8.47
CA ASP A 137 1.05 3.69 9.74
C ASP A 137 0.14 3.78 11.00
N ILE A 138 -1.07 3.22 10.91
CA ILE A 138 -2.03 3.11 12.02
C ILE A 138 -2.02 1.68 12.57
N GLU A 139 -1.98 1.53 13.88
CA GLU A 139 -1.92 0.21 14.53
C GLU A 139 -3.16 -0.68 14.27
N SER A 140 -2.92 -1.99 14.27
CA SER A 140 -3.97 -3.01 14.36
C SER A 140 -4.40 -3.18 15.83
N PRO A 141 -5.70 -3.33 16.13
CA PRO A 141 -6.81 -3.57 15.21
C PRO A 141 -7.55 -2.32 14.72
N LYS A 142 -7.33 -1.14 15.33
CA LYS A 142 -8.14 0.05 15.05
C LYS A 142 -8.08 0.54 13.61
N CYS A 143 -6.97 0.30 12.90
CA CYS A 143 -6.84 0.63 11.49
C CYS A 143 -7.92 0.01 10.60
N PHE A 144 -8.43 -1.18 10.94
CA PHE A 144 -9.53 -1.81 10.20
C PHE A 144 -10.85 -1.10 10.45
N TYR A 145 -11.16 -0.81 11.72
CA TYR A 145 -12.34 -0.03 12.09
C TYR A 145 -12.36 1.34 11.38
N ILE A 146 -11.25 2.08 11.42
CA ILE A 146 -11.14 3.40 10.79
C ILE A 146 -11.37 3.28 9.27
N LEU A 147 -10.74 2.31 8.61
CA LEU A 147 -10.91 2.10 7.17
C LEU A 147 -12.37 1.79 6.81
N GLU A 148 -13.01 0.87 7.53
CA GLU A 148 -14.40 0.48 7.29
C GLU A 148 -15.35 1.66 7.51
N LYS A 149 -15.23 2.38 8.64
CA LYS A 149 -16.08 3.54 8.93
C LYS A 149 -15.91 4.68 7.96
N LEU A 150 -14.68 4.94 7.51
CA LEU A 150 -14.46 5.96 6.48
C LEU A 150 -15.03 5.54 5.12
N ARG A 151 -14.93 4.27 4.74
CA ARG A 151 -15.58 3.77 3.52
C ARG A 151 -17.10 3.85 3.55
N GLU A 152 -17.71 3.68 4.73
CA GLU A 152 -19.16 3.86 4.91
C GLU A 152 -19.58 5.33 4.82
N LYS A 153 -18.77 6.25 5.35
CA LYS A 153 -19.14 7.67 5.52
C LYS A 153 -18.74 8.57 4.35
N LEU A 154 -17.65 8.24 3.65
CA LEU A 154 -17.08 9.12 2.63
C LEU A 154 -17.59 8.82 1.22
N GLU A 155 -17.68 9.88 0.43
CA GLU A 155 -18.00 9.85 -1.00
C GLU A 155 -16.74 9.83 -1.88
N ILE A 156 -15.55 9.84 -1.27
CA ILE A 156 -14.25 9.78 -1.96
C ILE A 156 -13.55 8.46 -1.61
N PRO A 157 -12.66 7.94 -2.47
CA PRO A 157 -12.03 6.68 -2.21
C PRO A 157 -11.15 6.76 -0.96
N VAL A 158 -11.36 5.80 -0.07
CA VAL A 158 -10.54 5.58 1.14
C VAL A 158 -9.91 4.21 1.04
N TRP A 159 -8.63 4.15 1.36
CA TRP A 159 -7.89 2.91 1.42
C TRP A 159 -6.84 2.98 2.54
N HIS A 160 -6.21 1.86 2.86
CA HIS A 160 -5.10 1.82 3.82
C HIS A 160 -3.91 1.14 3.17
N ASP A 161 -2.78 1.83 3.08
CA ASP A 161 -1.64 1.35 2.29
C ASP A 161 -0.95 0.14 2.93
N ASP A 162 -0.77 0.15 4.27
CA ASP A 162 -0.22 -1.02 4.98
C ASP A 162 -1.08 -2.28 4.89
N GLN A 163 -2.38 -2.13 4.62
CA GLN A 163 -3.29 -3.25 4.37
C GLN A 163 -3.27 -3.61 2.88
N GLN A 164 -3.86 -2.76 2.04
CA GLN A 164 -4.18 -3.06 0.66
C GLN A 164 -2.99 -2.88 -0.27
N GLY A 165 -2.16 -1.86 -0.05
CA GLY A 165 -0.95 -1.65 -0.83
C GLY A 165 0.07 -2.75 -0.60
N THR A 166 0.31 -3.14 0.66
CA THR A 166 1.17 -4.27 0.99
C THR A 166 0.64 -5.56 0.39
N ALA A 167 -0.63 -5.88 0.59
CA ALA A 167 -1.27 -7.06 -0.01
C ALA A 167 -1.14 -7.07 -1.54
N GLY A 168 -1.34 -5.92 -2.19
CA GLY A 168 -1.23 -5.76 -3.64
C GLY A 168 0.20 -6.00 -4.15
N ALA A 169 1.21 -5.44 -3.48
CA ALA A 169 2.61 -5.64 -3.86
C ALA A 169 3.05 -7.09 -3.62
N THR A 170 2.63 -7.67 -2.49
CA THR A 170 2.86 -9.09 -2.17
C THR A 170 2.24 -9.98 -3.23
N LEU A 171 0.99 -9.75 -3.61
CA LEU A 171 0.33 -10.52 -4.65
C LEU A 171 1.04 -10.36 -6.00
N ALA A 172 1.47 -9.15 -6.38
CA ALA A 172 2.17 -8.90 -7.65
C ALA A 172 3.42 -9.77 -7.79
N GLY A 173 4.29 -9.77 -6.77
CA GLY A 173 5.48 -10.61 -6.75
C GLY A 173 5.14 -12.10 -6.67
N LEU A 174 4.10 -12.46 -5.91
CA LEU A 174 3.69 -13.85 -5.73
C LEU A 174 3.19 -14.48 -7.04
N ILE A 175 2.47 -13.72 -7.88
CA ILE A 175 1.98 -14.21 -9.19
C ILE A 175 3.16 -14.76 -10.01
N ILE A 176 4.22 -13.97 -10.16
CA ILE A 176 5.41 -14.38 -10.90
C ILE A 176 6.17 -15.49 -10.18
N ALA A 177 6.27 -15.44 -8.85
CA ALA A 177 6.93 -16.49 -8.09
C ALA A 177 6.24 -17.86 -8.25
N LEU A 178 4.90 -17.90 -8.25
CA LEU A 178 4.13 -19.12 -8.50
C LEU A 178 4.36 -19.64 -9.93
N GLU A 179 4.37 -18.76 -10.93
CA GLU A 179 4.67 -19.14 -12.32
C GLU A 179 6.07 -19.76 -12.47
N LEU A 180 7.09 -19.12 -11.90
CA LEU A 180 8.50 -19.59 -11.95
C LEU A 180 8.74 -20.90 -11.17
N THR A 181 7.87 -21.22 -10.23
CA THR A 181 7.92 -22.46 -9.44
C THR A 181 6.95 -23.52 -9.92
N GLY A 182 6.18 -23.26 -10.99
CA GLY A 182 5.21 -24.20 -11.57
C GLY A 182 4.03 -24.50 -10.65
N ARG A 183 3.62 -23.53 -9.82
CA ARG A 183 2.58 -23.70 -8.79
C ARG A 183 1.24 -23.13 -9.23
N GLU A 184 0.18 -23.85 -8.91
CA GLU A 184 -1.20 -23.40 -9.10
C GLU A 184 -1.77 -22.82 -7.80
N THR A 185 -2.54 -21.75 -7.92
CA THR A 185 -3.14 -21.04 -6.77
C THR A 185 -3.95 -21.96 -5.86
N ARG A 186 -4.78 -22.84 -6.44
CA ARG A 186 -5.71 -23.71 -5.71
C ARG A 186 -5.04 -24.74 -4.79
N ASN A 187 -3.81 -25.13 -5.10
CA ASN A 187 -3.08 -26.16 -4.36
C ASN A 187 -1.91 -25.61 -3.53
N THR A 188 -1.67 -24.29 -3.60
CA THR A 188 -0.55 -23.64 -2.92
C THR A 188 -0.81 -23.53 -1.43
N LYS A 189 0.09 -24.08 -0.61
CA LYS A 189 0.09 -23.92 0.86
C LYS A 189 0.86 -22.68 1.27
N VAL A 190 0.20 -21.75 1.96
CA VAL A 190 0.75 -20.43 2.30
C VAL A 190 0.83 -20.26 3.81
N ILE A 191 1.99 -19.84 4.31
CA ILE A 191 2.18 -19.37 5.68
C ILE A 191 2.17 -17.85 5.67
N LEU A 192 1.33 -17.27 6.53
CA LEU A 192 1.30 -15.84 6.82
C LEU A 192 1.87 -15.65 8.23
N TYR A 193 3.16 -15.32 8.31
CA TYR A 193 3.85 -15.13 9.59
C TYR A 193 3.73 -13.67 10.05
N GLY A 194 2.97 -13.46 11.13
CA GLY A 194 2.46 -12.17 11.58
C GLY A 194 0.96 -12.04 11.28
N ALA A 195 0.18 -11.59 12.26
CA ALA A 195 -1.27 -11.39 12.17
C ALA A 195 -1.66 -9.90 12.31
N GLY A 196 -0.85 -9.02 11.72
CA GLY A 196 -1.11 -7.57 11.68
C GLY A 196 -1.90 -7.14 10.43
N ALA A 197 -2.06 -5.82 10.29
CA ALA A 197 -2.78 -5.17 9.18
C ALA A 197 -2.42 -5.75 7.80
N ALA A 198 -1.12 -5.84 7.51
CA ALA A 198 -0.60 -6.35 6.24
C ALA A 198 -1.04 -7.79 5.95
N ASN A 199 -0.71 -8.74 6.82
CA ASN A 199 -0.99 -10.16 6.54
C ASN A 199 -2.48 -10.51 6.62
N ILE A 200 -3.27 -9.82 7.42
CA ILE A 200 -4.73 -9.99 7.42
C ILE A 200 -5.31 -9.58 6.06
N ALA A 201 -4.90 -8.42 5.55
CA ALA A 201 -5.32 -7.95 4.23
C ALA A 201 -4.77 -8.83 3.10
N THR A 202 -3.53 -9.31 3.22
CA THR A 202 -2.93 -10.27 2.27
C THR A 202 -3.74 -11.56 2.22
N ALA A 203 -4.12 -12.16 3.35
CA ALA A 203 -4.97 -13.36 3.37
C ALA A 203 -6.26 -13.15 2.56
N ARG A 204 -6.95 -12.03 2.80
CA ARG A 204 -8.17 -11.66 2.09
C ARG A 204 -7.95 -11.49 0.59
N LEU A 205 -6.89 -10.81 0.20
CA LEU A 205 -6.57 -10.56 -1.22
C LEU A 205 -6.17 -11.86 -1.94
N LEU A 206 -5.38 -12.71 -1.29
CA LEU A 206 -4.99 -14.02 -1.82
C LEU A 206 -6.21 -14.94 -2.01
N TYR A 207 -7.16 -14.91 -1.07
CA TYR A 207 -8.42 -15.62 -1.21
C TYR A 207 -9.21 -15.16 -2.43
N LYS A 208 -9.41 -13.84 -2.57
CA LYS A 208 -10.10 -13.27 -3.75
C LYS A 208 -9.36 -13.53 -5.06
N TYR A 209 -8.03 -13.63 -5.02
CA TYR A 209 -7.22 -13.99 -6.19
C TYR A 209 -7.39 -15.46 -6.59
N GLY A 210 -7.67 -16.35 -5.63
CA GLY A 210 -7.96 -17.76 -5.88
C GLY A 210 -7.13 -18.76 -5.07
N ILE A 211 -6.39 -18.34 -4.04
CA ILE A 211 -5.76 -19.24 -3.06
C ILE A 211 -6.76 -19.51 -1.94
N PRO A 212 -7.23 -20.75 -1.72
CA PRO A 212 -8.24 -21.03 -0.70
C PRO A 212 -7.74 -20.68 0.71
N TYR A 213 -8.59 -20.07 1.55
CA TYR A 213 -8.25 -19.79 2.95
C TYR A 213 -7.80 -21.04 3.70
N GLU A 214 -8.42 -22.18 3.39
CA GLU A 214 -8.13 -23.48 3.99
C GLU A 214 -6.67 -23.93 3.79
N ASN A 215 -6.00 -23.45 2.73
CA ASN A 215 -4.58 -23.74 2.45
C ASN A 215 -3.62 -22.72 3.09
N MET A 216 -4.15 -21.74 3.82
CA MET A 216 -3.37 -20.75 4.54
C MET A 216 -3.22 -21.15 6.00
N ILE A 217 -2.08 -20.82 6.60
CA ILE A 217 -1.88 -20.86 8.06
C ILE A 217 -1.37 -19.49 8.48
N VAL A 218 -2.15 -18.81 9.32
CA VAL A 218 -1.74 -17.55 9.93
C VAL A 218 -1.07 -17.84 11.26
N ILE A 219 0.07 -17.19 11.53
CA ILE A 219 0.86 -17.37 12.75
C ILE A 219 1.01 -16.00 13.42
N ASP A 220 0.68 -15.90 14.70
CA ASP A 220 0.90 -14.71 15.50
C ASP A 220 1.99 -14.93 16.56
N SER A 221 2.09 -14.03 17.54
CA SER A 221 3.06 -14.12 18.64
C SER A 221 2.90 -15.34 19.54
N ARG A 222 1.74 -16.02 19.53
CA ARG A 222 1.45 -17.22 20.33
C ARG A 222 1.42 -18.51 19.49
N GLY A 223 1.75 -18.42 18.20
CA GLY A 223 1.81 -19.57 17.28
C GLY A 223 0.70 -19.55 16.23
N PRO A 224 0.45 -20.70 15.57
CA PRO A 224 -0.63 -20.82 14.58
C PRO A 224 -2.00 -20.40 15.14
N LEU A 225 -2.83 -19.78 14.31
CA LEU A 225 -4.25 -19.60 14.59
C LEU A 225 -4.99 -20.91 14.31
N TYR A 226 -5.78 -21.38 15.27
CA TYR A 226 -6.59 -22.59 15.16
C TYR A 226 -7.84 -22.49 16.05
N LYS A 227 -8.89 -23.24 15.71
CA LYS A 227 -10.13 -23.32 16.51
C LYS A 227 -9.90 -24.03 17.83
N GLY A 228 -10.44 -23.49 18.91
CA GLY A 228 -10.23 -23.94 20.29
C GLY A 228 -8.94 -23.42 20.92
N ARG A 229 -8.35 -22.35 20.37
CA ARG A 229 -7.17 -21.71 20.98
C ARG A 229 -7.60 -20.97 22.25
N GLU A 230 -6.73 -20.97 23.27
CA GLU A 230 -7.04 -20.46 24.61
C GLU A 230 -7.56 -19.01 24.64
N ASP A 231 -7.09 -18.14 23.73
CA ASP A 231 -7.51 -16.73 23.60
C ASP A 231 -8.50 -16.49 22.45
N GLU A 232 -9.20 -17.52 21.96
CA GLU A 232 -10.16 -17.36 20.87
C GLU A 232 -11.28 -16.37 21.22
N ASP A 233 -11.84 -16.45 22.44
CA ASP A 233 -12.92 -15.57 22.90
C ASP A 233 -12.45 -14.11 23.05
N GLU A 234 -11.24 -13.88 23.55
CA GLU A 234 -10.61 -12.56 23.63
C GLU A 234 -10.37 -11.99 22.23
N MET A 235 -9.81 -12.80 21.33
CA MET A 235 -9.53 -12.41 19.95
C MET A 235 -10.80 -12.01 19.19
N LYS A 236 -11.92 -12.70 19.43
CA LYS A 236 -13.21 -12.40 18.83
C LYS A 236 -13.72 -11.01 19.21
N LEU A 237 -13.47 -10.57 20.44
CA LEU A 237 -13.89 -9.26 20.95
C LEU A 237 -12.93 -8.14 20.54
N GLU A 238 -11.63 -8.37 20.68
CA GLU A 238 -10.61 -7.32 20.51
C GLU A 238 -10.15 -7.17 19.06
N ASN A 239 -10.13 -8.25 18.28
CA ASN A 239 -9.65 -8.24 16.91
C ASN A 239 -10.49 -9.17 16.00
N PRO A 240 -11.74 -8.79 15.69
CA PRO A 240 -12.64 -9.62 14.90
C PRO A 240 -12.10 -9.97 13.50
N TRP A 241 -11.27 -9.11 12.90
CA TRP A 241 -10.62 -9.38 11.61
C TRP A 241 -9.58 -10.50 11.68
N LYS A 242 -8.85 -10.60 12.79
CA LYS A 242 -7.94 -11.72 13.05
C LYS A 242 -8.71 -13.00 13.38
N TYR A 243 -9.78 -12.89 14.16
CA TYR A 243 -10.67 -14.01 14.48
C TYR A 243 -11.27 -14.64 13.21
N GLU A 244 -11.69 -13.83 12.23
CA GLU A 244 -12.19 -14.34 10.94
C GLU A 244 -11.18 -15.28 10.26
N LEU A 245 -9.87 -15.00 10.34
CA LEU A 245 -8.85 -15.86 9.78
C LEU A 245 -8.62 -17.12 10.62
N LEU A 246 -8.74 -17.05 11.94
CA LEU A 246 -8.74 -18.23 12.80
C LEU A 246 -9.86 -19.20 12.38
N GLU A 247 -11.04 -18.69 12.03
CA GLU A 247 -12.18 -19.52 11.62
C GLU A 247 -12.04 -20.14 10.23
N LYS A 248 -11.43 -19.42 9.29
CA LYS A 248 -11.39 -19.76 7.85
C LYS A 248 -10.12 -20.48 7.40
N THR A 249 -9.01 -20.30 8.11
CA THR A 249 -7.70 -20.84 7.73
C THR A 249 -7.37 -22.10 8.51
N ASN A 250 -6.22 -22.72 8.21
CA ASN A 250 -5.66 -23.85 8.95
C ASN A 250 -6.61 -25.07 9.04
N LYS A 251 -7.03 -25.59 7.88
CA LYS A 251 -7.98 -26.71 7.79
C LYS A 251 -7.51 -27.99 8.50
N ASP A 252 -6.19 -28.16 8.58
CA ASP A 252 -5.55 -29.34 9.18
C ASP A 252 -5.39 -29.21 10.71
N GLY A 253 -5.83 -28.09 11.32
CA GLY A 253 -5.80 -27.88 12.76
C GLY A 253 -4.38 -27.87 13.34
N VAL A 254 -3.41 -27.33 12.60
CA VAL A 254 -2.01 -27.27 13.01
C VAL A 254 -1.86 -26.36 14.24
N THR A 255 -1.33 -26.89 15.33
CA THR A 255 -1.13 -26.16 16.59
C THR A 255 0.33 -25.84 16.91
N LYS A 256 1.27 -26.62 16.35
CA LYS A 256 2.71 -26.43 16.57
C LYS A 256 3.33 -25.63 15.43
N LEU A 257 4.25 -24.75 15.78
CA LEU A 257 4.89 -23.84 14.84
C LEU A 257 5.66 -24.57 13.74
N GLU A 258 6.49 -25.55 14.10
CA GLU A 258 7.30 -26.33 13.15
C GLU A 258 6.44 -27.12 12.16
N ASP A 259 5.27 -27.58 12.59
CA ASP A 259 4.35 -28.36 11.74
C ASP A 259 3.74 -27.48 10.64
N ALA A 260 3.57 -26.18 10.87
CA ALA A 260 3.05 -25.25 9.87
C ALA A 260 4.01 -25.09 8.67
N PHE A 261 5.32 -25.26 8.88
CA PHE A 261 6.33 -25.13 7.83
C PHE A 261 6.49 -26.38 6.97
N LYS A 262 6.04 -27.55 7.44
CA LYS A 262 6.22 -28.82 6.73
C LYS A 262 5.47 -28.83 5.40
N GLY A 263 6.22 -28.86 4.31
CA GLY A 263 5.68 -28.91 2.95
C GLY A 263 4.92 -27.66 2.53
N ALA A 264 5.08 -26.54 3.24
CA ALA A 264 4.54 -25.25 2.81
C ALA A 264 5.27 -24.75 1.56
N ASP A 265 4.54 -24.09 0.66
CA ASP A 265 5.07 -23.63 -0.63
C ASP A 265 5.54 -22.20 -0.57
N VAL A 266 4.83 -21.38 0.20
CA VAL A 266 5.04 -19.95 0.32
C VAL A 266 5.08 -19.56 1.79
N LEU A 267 6.10 -18.79 2.16
CA LEU A 267 6.14 -18.05 3.41
C LEU A 267 6.04 -16.55 3.10
N ILE A 268 5.06 -15.88 3.68
CA ILE A 268 4.92 -14.42 3.67
C ILE A 268 5.03 -13.95 5.12
N ALA A 269 6.20 -13.45 5.48
CA ALA A 269 6.47 -12.85 6.77
C ALA A 269 6.30 -11.32 6.67
N ALA A 270 5.41 -10.79 7.50
CA ALA A 270 5.21 -9.37 7.73
C ALA A 270 5.02 -9.17 9.24
N SER A 271 6.13 -9.24 9.96
CA SER A 271 6.15 -9.36 11.41
C SER A 271 7.13 -8.37 12.05
N ARG A 272 7.63 -8.67 13.26
CA ARG A 272 8.62 -7.82 13.92
C ARG A 272 9.93 -7.79 13.11
N PRO A 273 10.62 -6.65 13.00
CA PRO A 273 11.90 -6.59 12.31
C PRO A 273 13.00 -7.31 13.08
N GLY A 274 14.01 -7.79 12.35
CA GLY A 274 15.23 -8.35 12.92
C GLY A 274 15.62 -9.70 12.32
N PRO A 275 16.92 -9.97 12.14
CA PRO A 275 17.35 -11.26 11.64
C PRO A 275 17.08 -12.35 12.68
N GLY A 276 16.71 -13.54 12.20
CA GLY A 276 16.43 -14.69 13.04
C GLY A 276 15.01 -14.74 13.62
N VAL A 277 14.12 -13.84 13.20
CA VAL A 277 12.68 -13.98 13.47
C VAL A 277 12.11 -15.17 12.71
N ILE A 278 12.53 -15.33 11.46
CA ILE A 278 12.35 -16.57 10.70
C ILE A 278 13.68 -17.34 10.73
N ARG A 279 13.62 -18.61 11.14
CA ARG A 279 14.80 -19.43 11.32
C ARG A 279 15.08 -20.30 10.08
N PRO A 280 16.35 -20.47 9.65
CA PRO A 280 16.71 -21.32 8.50
C PRO A 280 16.16 -22.75 8.60
N GLU A 281 16.08 -23.33 9.81
CA GLU A 281 15.53 -24.67 10.04
C GLU A 281 14.06 -24.80 9.64
N TRP A 282 13.27 -23.74 9.74
CA TRP A 282 11.88 -23.75 9.30
C TRP A 282 11.77 -23.74 7.78
N ILE A 283 12.63 -22.99 7.10
CA ILE A 283 12.68 -22.97 5.63
C ILE A 283 13.06 -24.34 5.07
N ARG A 284 13.95 -25.08 5.74
CA ARG A 284 14.31 -26.46 5.35
C ARG A 284 13.14 -27.45 5.42
N LEU A 285 12.10 -27.15 6.19
CA LEU A 285 10.89 -27.99 6.27
C LEU A 285 9.90 -27.71 5.13
N MET A 286 10.05 -26.58 4.45
CA MET A 286 9.19 -26.19 3.33
C MET A 286 9.38 -27.13 2.14
N SER A 287 8.45 -27.06 1.19
CA SER A 287 8.57 -27.84 -0.05
C SER A 287 9.78 -27.41 -0.88
N LYS A 288 10.23 -28.29 -1.79
CA LYS A 288 11.26 -27.94 -2.78
C LYS A 288 10.80 -26.72 -3.57
N ASP A 289 11.76 -25.87 -3.95
CA ASP A 289 11.51 -24.65 -4.72
C ASP A 289 10.55 -23.68 -3.98
N SER A 290 10.70 -23.57 -2.65
CA SER A 290 9.87 -22.70 -1.82
C SER A 290 10.09 -21.22 -2.09
N ILE A 291 9.04 -20.43 -1.83
CA ILE A 291 9.00 -18.98 -2.00
C ILE A 291 9.00 -18.34 -0.62
N VAL A 292 9.93 -17.41 -0.35
CA VAL A 292 10.07 -16.75 0.95
C VAL A 292 10.04 -15.23 0.78
N PHE A 293 8.99 -14.58 1.28
CA PHE A 293 8.87 -13.13 1.33
C PHE A 293 9.07 -12.69 2.78
N ALA A 294 10.17 -11.99 3.07
CA ALA A 294 10.52 -11.46 4.39
C ALA A 294 10.42 -9.93 4.37
N LEU A 295 9.24 -9.41 4.70
CA LEU A 295 8.81 -8.05 4.35
C LEU A 295 8.99 -7.04 5.49
N ALA A 296 9.51 -7.43 6.65
CA ALA A 296 9.75 -6.49 7.75
C ALA A 296 10.79 -5.41 7.38
N ASN A 297 10.54 -4.19 7.88
CA ASN A 297 11.43 -3.03 7.71
C ASN A 297 11.86 -2.49 9.09
N PRO A 298 13.08 -1.94 9.23
CA PRO A 298 14.12 -1.78 8.20
C PRO A 298 14.99 -3.04 7.99
N THR A 299 14.81 -4.06 8.83
CA THR A 299 15.58 -5.31 8.78
C THR A 299 14.63 -6.49 8.59
N PRO A 300 14.81 -7.30 7.52
CA PRO A 300 13.91 -8.42 7.23
C PRO A 300 14.00 -9.50 8.31
N GLU A 301 12.98 -10.34 8.40
CA GLU A 301 12.91 -11.43 9.36
C GLU A 301 14.01 -12.49 9.20
N ILE A 302 14.49 -12.66 7.96
CA ILE A 302 15.63 -13.49 7.58
C ILE A 302 16.31 -12.85 6.36
N TRP A 303 17.64 -12.92 6.30
CA TRP A 303 18.37 -12.40 5.15
C TRP A 303 18.21 -13.29 3.92
N PRO A 304 18.20 -12.73 2.68
CA PRO A 304 18.04 -13.54 1.47
C PRO A 304 19.08 -14.64 1.31
N GLU A 305 20.33 -14.38 1.65
CA GLU A 305 21.40 -15.37 1.60
C GLU A 305 21.16 -16.55 2.55
N GLU A 306 20.63 -16.29 3.75
CA GLU A 306 20.31 -17.34 4.72
C GLU A 306 19.10 -18.16 4.28
N ALA A 307 18.07 -17.51 3.75
CA ALA A 307 16.89 -18.18 3.19
C ALA A 307 17.26 -19.06 1.98
N LYS A 308 18.09 -18.57 1.05
CA LYS A 308 18.57 -19.34 -0.10
C LYS A 308 19.42 -20.54 0.33
N LYS A 309 20.35 -20.34 1.29
CA LYS A 309 21.13 -21.45 1.87
C LYS A 309 20.26 -22.49 2.58
N ALA A 310 19.09 -22.10 3.06
CA ALA A 310 18.13 -22.99 3.69
C ALA A 310 17.22 -23.73 2.70
N GLY A 311 17.30 -23.42 1.40
CA GLY A 311 16.57 -24.12 0.34
C GLY A 311 15.46 -23.31 -0.35
N ALA A 312 15.28 -22.03 -0.01
CA ALA A 312 14.35 -21.16 -0.73
C ALA A 312 14.86 -20.87 -2.15
N LYS A 313 13.99 -20.99 -3.15
CA LYS A 313 14.33 -20.69 -4.55
C LYS A 313 14.15 -19.21 -4.86
N ILE A 314 13.03 -18.63 -4.42
CA ILE A 314 12.72 -17.22 -4.62
C ILE A 314 12.66 -16.55 -3.25
N VAL A 315 13.40 -15.46 -3.10
CA VAL A 315 13.36 -14.63 -1.90
C VAL A 315 13.05 -13.18 -2.26
N ALA A 316 12.15 -12.57 -1.50
CA ALA A 316 11.79 -11.16 -1.64
C ALA A 316 11.83 -10.46 -0.28
N THR A 317 12.09 -9.15 -0.29
CA THR A 317 12.12 -8.34 0.93
C THR A 317 11.45 -6.98 0.71
N GLY A 318 11.22 -6.20 1.77
CA GLY A 318 10.75 -4.82 1.66
C GLY A 318 11.82 -3.80 1.21
N ARG A 319 13.09 -4.21 1.15
CA ARG A 319 14.26 -3.33 1.00
C ARG A 319 14.64 -3.08 -0.46
N SER A 320 15.00 -1.84 -0.77
CA SER A 320 15.37 -1.41 -2.14
C SER A 320 16.78 -1.78 -2.57
N ASP A 321 17.66 -2.10 -1.63
CA ASP A 321 19.06 -2.48 -1.89
C ASP A 321 19.22 -3.99 -2.17
N LEU A 322 18.13 -4.75 -2.18
CA LEU A 322 18.11 -6.20 -2.42
C LEU A 322 17.27 -6.54 -3.67
N PRO A 323 17.49 -7.71 -4.30
CA PRO A 323 16.61 -8.21 -5.34
C PRO A 323 15.17 -8.37 -4.84
N ASN A 324 14.20 -8.33 -5.77
CA ASN A 324 12.77 -8.56 -5.48
C ASN A 324 12.24 -7.68 -4.34
N GLN A 325 12.35 -6.36 -4.47
CA GLN A 325 11.75 -5.43 -3.52
C GLN A 325 10.21 -5.48 -3.64
N VAL A 326 9.55 -6.14 -2.69
CA VAL A 326 8.10 -6.11 -2.54
C VAL A 326 7.75 -4.94 -1.62
N ASN A 327 7.32 -3.83 -2.22
CA ASN A 327 7.00 -2.60 -1.50
C ASN A 327 5.72 -1.96 -2.07
N ASN A 328 4.88 -1.42 -1.19
CA ASN A 328 3.63 -0.77 -1.55
C ASN A 328 3.80 0.48 -2.43
N SER A 329 5.01 1.04 -2.50
CA SER A 329 5.39 2.11 -3.46
C SER A 329 5.13 1.79 -4.92
N LEU A 330 5.05 0.51 -5.28
CA LEU A 330 4.71 0.05 -6.63
C LEU A 330 3.20 0.04 -6.91
N ILE A 331 2.37 0.16 -5.87
CA ILE A 331 0.90 0.05 -5.92
C ILE A 331 0.26 1.42 -5.75
N PHE A 332 0.50 2.08 -4.61
CA PHE A 332 -0.28 3.25 -4.21
C PHE A 332 -0.30 4.41 -5.19
N PRO A 333 0.82 4.78 -5.86
CA PRO A 333 0.78 5.95 -6.73
C PRO A 333 -0.16 5.74 -7.91
N ALA A 334 -0.14 4.54 -8.50
CA ALA A 334 -0.92 4.22 -9.68
C ALA A 334 -2.37 3.86 -9.36
N VAL A 335 -2.63 3.16 -8.24
CA VAL A 335 -4.01 2.87 -7.81
C VAL A 335 -4.78 4.17 -7.56
N PHE A 336 -4.17 5.14 -6.86
CA PHE A 336 -4.81 6.44 -6.70
C PHE A 336 -4.91 7.21 -8.00
N ARG A 337 -3.89 7.21 -8.86
CA ARG A 337 -3.99 7.88 -10.17
C ARG A 337 -5.21 7.38 -10.94
N GLY A 338 -5.37 6.06 -11.06
CA GLY A 338 -6.52 5.44 -11.71
C GLY A 338 -7.84 5.80 -11.01
N ALA A 339 -7.90 5.72 -9.68
CA ALA A 339 -9.11 6.06 -8.92
C ALA A 339 -9.50 7.54 -9.02
N LEU A 340 -8.54 8.46 -9.08
CA LEU A 340 -8.80 9.89 -9.20
C LEU A 340 -9.26 10.28 -10.62
N ASP A 341 -8.66 9.69 -11.65
CA ASP A 341 -8.99 9.99 -13.06
C ASP A 341 -10.45 9.68 -13.40
N ILE A 342 -11.05 8.66 -12.79
CA ILE A 342 -12.48 8.32 -12.94
C ILE A 342 -13.35 8.72 -11.75
N ARG A 343 -12.78 9.48 -10.80
CA ARG A 343 -13.39 9.90 -9.52
C ARG A 343 -14.14 8.76 -8.83
N ALA A 344 -13.45 7.63 -8.64
CA ALA A 344 -13.99 6.43 -8.00
C ALA A 344 -14.67 6.78 -6.67
N LYS A 345 -15.75 6.07 -6.34
CA LYS A 345 -16.38 6.17 -5.02
C LYS A 345 -15.57 5.43 -3.95
N THR A 346 -14.84 4.39 -4.34
CA THR A 346 -14.07 3.53 -3.45
C THR A 346 -12.93 2.83 -4.20
N ILE A 347 -12.01 2.22 -3.48
CA ILE A 347 -10.99 1.32 -4.03
C ILE A 347 -11.30 -0.10 -3.55
N THR A 348 -11.70 -0.97 -4.47
CA THR A 348 -12.09 -2.35 -4.19
C THR A 348 -10.88 -3.28 -4.12
N ASP A 349 -11.05 -4.48 -3.55
CA ASP A 349 -9.99 -5.48 -3.59
C ASP A 349 -9.71 -5.94 -5.04
N GLU A 350 -10.72 -5.99 -5.91
CA GLU A 350 -10.55 -6.39 -7.30
C GLU A 350 -9.75 -5.35 -8.10
N MET A 351 -9.89 -4.06 -7.79
CA MET A 351 -9.01 -3.01 -8.32
C MET A 351 -7.54 -3.23 -7.91
N VAL A 352 -7.30 -3.60 -6.65
CA VAL A 352 -5.94 -3.91 -6.16
C VAL A 352 -5.39 -5.18 -6.84
N ILE A 353 -6.22 -6.20 -7.05
CA ILE A 353 -5.83 -7.40 -7.81
C ILE A 353 -5.44 -7.03 -9.25
N GLU A 354 -6.18 -6.16 -9.94
CA GLU A 354 -5.79 -5.74 -11.29
C GLU A 354 -4.47 -4.96 -11.27
N ALA A 355 -4.22 -4.13 -10.25
CA ALA A 355 -2.92 -3.48 -10.10
C ALA A 355 -1.79 -4.52 -9.94
N SER A 356 -2.00 -5.55 -9.12
CA SER A 356 -1.04 -6.64 -8.95
C SER A 356 -0.81 -7.43 -10.24
N ARG A 357 -1.87 -7.70 -11.01
CA ARG A 357 -1.79 -8.40 -12.31
C ARG A 357 -1.00 -7.59 -13.32
N GLU A 358 -1.20 -6.28 -13.37
CA GLU A 358 -0.50 -5.42 -14.32
C GLU A 358 1.00 -5.29 -13.98
N LEU A 359 1.36 -5.18 -12.70
CA LEU A 359 2.76 -5.25 -12.25
C LEU A 359 3.42 -6.58 -12.62
N ALA A 360 2.74 -7.70 -12.38
CA ALA A 360 3.22 -9.03 -12.77
C ALA A 360 3.38 -9.14 -14.29
N SER A 361 2.39 -8.64 -15.05
CA SER A 361 2.45 -8.58 -16.52
C SER A 361 3.67 -7.82 -17.02
N PHE A 362 3.95 -6.66 -16.42
CA PHE A 362 5.14 -5.87 -16.75
C PHE A 362 6.44 -6.61 -16.44
N ALA A 363 6.56 -7.21 -15.24
CA ALA A 363 7.74 -8.01 -14.88
C ALA A 363 7.96 -9.17 -15.86
N ARG A 364 6.87 -9.87 -16.25
CA ARG A 364 6.92 -10.95 -17.24
C ARG A 364 7.45 -10.45 -18.59
N GLN A 365 6.93 -9.33 -19.09
CA GLN A 365 7.37 -8.71 -20.35
C GLN A 365 8.85 -8.28 -20.31
N ARG A 366 9.36 -7.91 -19.13
CA ARG A 366 10.77 -7.51 -18.91
C ARG A 366 11.72 -8.69 -18.67
N GLY A 367 11.25 -9.93 -18.73
CA GLY A 367 12.09 -11.12 -18.52
C GLY A 367 12.19 -11.52 -17.04
N ALA A 368 11.04 -11.75 -16.41
CA ALA A 368 10.94 -12.24 -15.04
C ALA A 368 11.84 -13.46 -14.77
N ASN A 369 12.49 -13.46 -13.61
CA ASN A 369 13.34 -14.54 -13.13
C ASN A 369 13.40 -14.54 -11.60
N GLU A 370 14.14 -15.49 -11.01
CA GLU A 370 14.20 -15.66 -9.54
C GLU A 370 14.69 -14.42 -8.77
N ASN A 371 15.43 -13.51 -9.41
CA ASN A 371 15.91 -12.26 -8.82
C ASN A 371 15.20 -11.01 -9.37
N TYR A 372 14.15 -11.19 -10.18
CA TYR A 372 13.30 -10.12 -10.71
C TYR A 372 11.87 -10.64 -10.91
N ILE A 373 11.09 -10.65 -9.83
CA ILE A 373 9.67 -11.09 -9.83
C ILE A 373 8.67 -9.92 -9.82
N ILE A 374 9.15 -8.71 -9.56
CA ILE A 374 8.34 -7.49 -9.43
C ILE A 374 9.16 -6.29 -9.96
N PRO A 375 8.53 -5.31 -10.63
CA PRO A 375 9.25 -4.16 -11.19
C PRO A 375 9.92 -3.31 -10.11
N LYS A 376 10.94 -2.54 -10.50
CA LYS A 376 11.60 -1.57 -9.63
C LYS A 376 10.87 -0.23 -9.66
N MET A 377 10.96 0.55 -8.58
CA MET A 377 10.36 1.89 -8.52
C MET A 377 10.84 2.83 -9.65
N THR A 378 12.04 2.59 -10.18
CA THR A 378 12.62 3.37 -11.29
C THR A 378 12.01 3.09 -12.66
N GLU A 379 11.30 1.96 -12.81
CA GLU A 379 10.64 1.55 -14.06
C GLU A 379 9.27 2.21 -14.17
N TRP A 380 9.28 3.54 -14.26
CA TRP A 380 8.08 4.36 -14.13
C TRP A 380 7.02 4.11 -15.19
N GLU A 381 7.39 3.49 -16.32
CA GLU A 381 6.48 3.17 -17.43
C GLU A 381 5.36 2.20 -17.02
N VAL A 382 5.50 1.52 -15.86
CA VAL A 382 4.45 0.64 -15.33
C VAL A 382 3.30 1.39 -14.67
N TYR A 383 3.54 2.54 -14.05
CA TYR A 383 2.50 3.25 -13.27
C TYR A 383 1.32 3.72 -14.13
N PRO A 384 1.50 4.29 -15.35
CA PRO A 384 0.38 4.62 -16.22
C PRO A 384 -0.45 3.40 -16.63
N LYS A 385 0.19 2.25 -16.84
CA LYS A 385 -0.50 0.99 -17.18
C LYS A 385 -1.34 0.49 -16.02
N VAL A 386 -0.77 0.49 -14.81
CA VAL A 386 -1.47 0.11 -13.58
C VAL A 386 -2.66 1.04 -13.33
N ALA A 387 -2.47 2.35 -13.49
CA ALA A 387 -3.54 3.33 -13.32
C ALA A 387 -4.70 3.09 -14.31
N ALA A 388 -4.38 2.82 -15.58
CA ALA A 388 -5.38 2.48 -16.59
C ALA A 388 -6.12 1.18 -16.27
N ALA A 389 -5.42 0.11 -15.89
CA ALA A 389 -6.04 -1.16 -15.49
C ALA A 389 -6.98 -1.00 -14.28
N VAL A 390 -6.55 -0.25 -13.27
CA VAL A 390 -7.36 0.07 -12.07
C VAL A 390 -8.60 0.88 -12.44
N GLY A 391 -8.45 1.92 -13.27
CA GLY A 391 -9.58 2.73 -13.74
C GLY A 391 -10.60 1.91 -14.54
N MET A 392 -10.12 1.04 -15.43
CA MET A 392 -10.99 0.12 -16.18
C MET A 392 -11.74 -0.84 -15.25
N LYS A 393 -11.08 -1.34 -14.19
CA LYS A 393 -11.74 -2.19 -13.19
C LYS A 393 -12.82 -1.45 -12.41
N ALA A 394 -12.54 -0.21 -12.01
CA ALA A 394 -13.51 0.65 -11.34
C ALA A 394 -14.74 0.91 -12.22
N ILE A 395 -14.54 1.14 -13.53
CA ILE A 395 -15.62 1.29 -14.52
C ILE A 395 -16.43 -0.01 -14.62
N GLN A 396 -15.75 -1.16 -14.74
CA GLN A 396 -16.40 -2.48 -14.82
C GLN A 396 -17.28 -2.77 -13.61
N GLN A 397 -16.83 -2.42 -12.41
CA GLN A 397 -17.56 -2.65 -11.16
C GLN A 397 -18.63 -1.58 -10.85
N GLY A 398 -18.75 -0.55 -11.69
CA GLY A 398 -19.74 0.53 -11.49
C GLY A 398 -19.42 1.45 -10.31
N VAL A 399 -18.18 1.45 -9.81
CA VAL A 399 -17.73 2.34 -8.73
C VAL A 399 -17.12 3.65 -9.26
N ALA A 400 -16.93 3.76 -10.57
CA ALA A 400 -16.47 4.97 -11.25
C ALA A 400 -17.60 6.00 -11.46
N ARG A 401 -17.27 7.29 -11.42
CA ARG A 401 -18.21 8.39 -11.78
C ARG A 401 -18.11 8.81 -13.23
N PHE A 402 -16.97 8.54 -13.88
CA PHE A 402 -16.75 8.78 -15.31
C PHE A 402 -16.39 7.48 -16.00
N LYS A 403 -16.71 7.39 -17.29
CA LYS A 403 -16.31 6.29 -18.16
C LYS A 403 -15.31 6.85 -19.16
N LEU A 404 -14.11 6.29 -19.13
CA LEU A 404 -13.01 6.59 -20.04
C LEU A 404 -12.54 5.27 -20.66
N SER A 405 -11.93 5.33 -21.84
CA SER A 405 -11.24 4.18 -22.43
C SER A 405 -9.92 3.89 -21.69
N TYR A 406 -9.34 2.72 -21.94
CA TYR A 406 -8.02 2.38 -21.40
C TYR A 406 -6.96 3.38 -21.86
N GLU A 407 -6.99 3.76 -23.14
CA GLU A 407 -6.06 4.69 -23.76
C GLU A 407 -6.17 6.10 -23.16
N GLU A 408 -7.40 6.57 -22.92
CA GLU A 408 -7.63 7.87 -22.26
C GLU A 408 -7.06 7.88 -20.83
N LEU A 409 -7.27 6.80 -20.06
CA LEU A 409 -6.71 6.66 -18.71
C LEU A 409 -5.19 6.58 -18.73
N TYR A 410 -4.63 5.79 -19.65
CA TYR A 410 -3.20 5.61 -19.79
C TYR A 410 -2.50 6.93 -20.14
N GLU A 411 -3.01 7.68 -21.13
CA GLU A 411 -2.41 8.95 -21.55
C GLU A 411 -2.59 10.04 -20.50
N SER A 412 -3.74 10.08 -19.80
CA SER A 412 -3.94 10.95 -18.63
C SER A 412 -2.86 10.67 -17.57
N ALA A 413 -2.74 9.41 -17.16
CA ALA A 413 -1.81 9.01 -16.12
C ALA A 413 -0.36 9.30 -16.50
N LYS A 414 0.03 8.93 -17.72
CA LYS A 414 1.36 9.18 -18.26
C LYS A 414 1.69 10.66 -18.29
N THR A 415 0.77 11.51 -18.79
CA THR A 415 0.98 12.96 -18.86
C THR A 415 1.21 13.56 -17.47
N MET A 416 0.39 13.17 -16.49
CA MET A 416 0.50 13.65 -15.11
C MET A 416 1.83 13.25 -14.47
N ILE A 417 2.25 11.99 -14.66
CA ILE A 417 3.49 11.45 -14.11
C ILE A 417 4.70 12.10 -14.77
N GLU A 418 4.72 12.20 -16.11
CA GLU A 418 5.81 12.86 -16.84
C GLU A 418 5.97 14.31 -16.43
N HIS A 419 4.87 15.05 -16.29
CA HIS A 419 4.90 16.45 -15.88
C HIS A 419 5.50 16.60 -14.47
N ALA A 420 5.07 15.79 -13.51
CA ALA A 420 5.62 15.81 -12.16
C ALA A 420 7.13 15.49 -12.14
N ARG A 421 7.56 14.50 -12.93
CA ARG A 421 8.97 14.13 -13.05
C ARG A 421 9.81 15.24 -13.68
N LYS A 422 9.31 15.89 -14.75
CA LYS A 422 9.98 17.02 -15.42
C LYS A 422 10.15 18.21 -14.46
N LEU A 423 9.10 18.54 -13.69
CA LEU A 423 9.16 19.61 -12.68
C LEU A 423 10.24 19.31 -11.63
N LEU A 424 10.26 18.09 -11.09
CA LEU A 424 11.23 17.70 -10.06
C LEU A 424 12.66 17.63 -10.60
N ALA A 425 12.84 17.22 -11.86
CA ALA A 425 14.16 17.21 -12.52
C ALA A 425 14.73 18.63 -12.76
N SER A 426 13.89 19.67 -12.75
CA SER A 426 14.35 21.07 -12.83
C SER A 426 14.78 21.68 -11.50
N LEU A 427 14.60 20.97 -10.39
CA LEU A 427 15.10 21.41 -9.08
C LEU A 427 16.60 21.10 -9.00
N THR A 428 17.44 22.14 -8.99
CA THR A 428 18.90 22.04 -8.88
C THR A 428 19.39 22.05 -7.44
#